data_AF-A0A564Z996-F1
#
_entry.id   AF-A0A564Z996-F1
#
_cell.length_a   1.000
_cell.length_b   1.000
_cell.length_c   1.000
_cell.angle_alpha   90.00
_cell.angle_beta   90.00
_cell.angle_gamma   90.00
#
_symmetry.space_group_name_H-M   'P 1'
#
loop_
_entity.id
_entity.type
_entity.pdbx_description
1 polymer ?
#
loop_
_entity_poly.entity_id
_entity_poly.type
_entity_poly.pdbx_seq_one_letter_code
_entity_poly.pdbx_strand_id
1 'polypeptide(L)'
;MTEIETNRTRAREYLQRYLFYYGRWENHERSLRLEERHYKEIQNLIQSKLQAHEGTWIDWQHLLSAGETLRKCRYTLKYTYPYAYYRPSEENPASQTFALFEYQQGLLEAEVEALSWSVAKAEITDTAGLMHQMNICEKHRRTLIQEFYNNV
;
A
#
# COMPACT_ATOMS: atom_id res chain seq x y z
N MET A 1 4.35 -23.38 -35.80
CA MET A 1 3.28 -22.90 -34.90
C MET A 1 2.28 -22.13 -35.75
N THR A 2 1.01 -22.52 -35.74
CA THR A 2 -0.02 -21.91 -36.61
C THR A 2 -0.40 -20.51 -36.12
N GLU A 3 -0.88 -19.64 -37.01
CA GLU A 3 -1.32 -18.27 -36.66
C GLU A 3 -2.41 -18.27 -35.57
N ILE A 4 -3.28 -19.28 -35.58
CA ILE A 4 -4.32 -19.51 -34.57
C ILE A 4 -3.68 -19.83 -33.20
N GLU A 5 -2.66 -20.69 -33.17
CA GLU A 5 -1.93 -20.99 -31.92
C GLU A 5 -1.23 -19.74 -31.38
N THR A 6 -0.59 -18.95 -32.23
CA THR A 6 0.07 -17.70 -31.86
C THR A 6 -0.92 -16.68 -31.27
N ASN A 7 -2.08 -16.48 -31.91
CA ASN A 7 -3.12 -15.59 -31.41
C ASN A 7 -3.72 -16.08 -30.08
N ARG A 8 -3.93 -17.41 -29.95
CA ARG A 8 -4.44 -18.00 -28.71
C ARG A 8 -3.45 -17.88 -27.55
N THR A 9 -2.15 -18.00 -27.82
CA THR A 9 -1.09 -17.81 -26.81
C THR A 9 -1.03 -16.35 -26.36
N ARG A 10 -1.01 -15.39 -27.28
CA ARG A 10 -1.02 -13.95 -26.95
C ARG A 10 -2.24 -13.55 -26.13
N ALA A 11 -3.44 -14.03 -26.51
CA ALA A 11 -4.66 -13.76 -25.76
C ALA A 11 -4.59 -14.28 -24.31
N ARG A 12 -3.99 -15.46 -24.10
CA ARG A 12 -3.75 -15.99 -22.75
C ARG A 12 -2.77 -15.16 -21.95
N GLU A 13 -1.67 -14.73 -22.56
CA GLU A 13 -0.65 -13.89 -21.91
C GLU A 13 -1.24 -12.55 -21.45
N TYR A 14 -2.04 -11.89 -22.30
CA TYR A 14 -2.72 -10.64 -21.94
C TYR A 14 -3.70 -10.83 -20.78
N LEU A 15 -4.49 -11.91 -20.79
CA LEU A 15 -5.43 -12.21 -19.71
C LEU A 15 -4.69 -12.51 -18.39
N GLN A 16 -3.62 -13.29 -18.43
CA GLN A 16 -2.80 -13.59 -17.25
C GLN A 16 -2.21 -12.31 -16.65
N ARG A 17 -1.66 -11.43 -17.50
CA ARG A 17 -1.15 -10.12 -17.07
C ARG A 17 -2.25 -9.29 -16.42
N TYR A 18 -3.42 -9.18 -17.05
CA TYR A 18 -4.56 -8.44 -16.49
C TYR A 18 -4.96 -8.99 -15.11
N LEU A 19 -5.15 -10.31 -14.98
CA LEU A 19 -5.56 -10.94 -13.72
C LEU A 19 -4.55 -10.72 -12.60
N PHE A 20 -3.25 -10.74 -12.92
CA PHE A 20 -2.19 -10.47 -11.94
C PHE A 20 -2.30 -9.04 -11.37
N TYR A 21 -2.32 -8.02 -12.23
CA TYR A 21 -2.35 -6.62 -11.78
C TYR A 21 -3.71 -6.24 -11.18
N TYR A 22 -4.82 -6.71 -11.75
CA TYR A 22 -6.16 -6.49 -11.20
C TYR A 22 -6.31 -7.14 -9.83
N GLY A 23 -5.85 -8.38 -9.63
CA GLY A 23 -5.94 -9.05 -8.35
C GLY A 23 -5.20 -8.30 -7.23
N ARG A 24 -4.03 -7.73 -7.53
CA ARG A 24 -3.30 -6.87 -6.58
C ARG A 24 -4.06 -5.59 -6.27
N TRP A 25 -4.54 -4.89 -7.30
CA TRP A 25 -5.35 -3.68 -7.13
C TRP A 25 -6.59 -3.95 -6.27
N GLU A 26 -7.33 -5.02 -6.55
CA GLU A 26 -8.55 -5.42 -5.84
C GLU A 26 -8.25 -5.79 -4.38
N ASN A 27 -7.14 -6.49 -4.12
CA ASN A 27 -6.69 -6.79 -2.77
C ASN A 27 -6.43 -5.50 -1.96
N HIS A 28 -5.74 -4.52 -2.53
CA HIS A 28 -5.52 -3.24 -1.84
C HIS A 28 -6.82 -2.46 -1.63
N GLU A 29 -7.73 -2.47 -2.61
CA GLU A 29 -9.06 -1.86 -2.47
C GLU A 29 -9.88 -2.51 -1.35
N ARG A 30 -9.88 -3.84 -1.25
CA ARG A 30 -10.56 -4.56 -0.18
C ARG A 30 -9.94 -4.24 1.19
N SER A 31 -8.62 -4.22 1.28
CA SER A 31 -7.91 -3.87 2.52
C SER A 31 -8.15 -2.43 2.95
N LEU A 32 -8.23 -1.46 2.03
CA LEU A 32 -8.62 -0.08 2.35
C LEU A 32 -10.01 0.02 3.01
N ARG A 33 -10.97 -0.80 2.57
CA ARG A 33 -12.30 -0.86 3.19
C ARG A 33 -12.27 -1.48 4.59
N LEU A 34 -11.39 -2.45 4.82
CA LEU A 34 -11.16 -3.02 6.14
C LEU A 34 -10.54 -1.99 7.08
N GLU A 35 -9.52 -1.28 6.61
CA GLU A 35 -8.85 -0.21 7.36
C GLU A 35 -9.80 0.94 7.72
N GLU A 36 -10.80 1.24 6.87
CA GLU A 36 -11.80 2.25 7.22
C GLU A 36 -12.67 1.85 8.41
N ARG A 37 -13.00 0.56 8.50
CA ARG A 37 -13.74 0.02 9.63
C ARG A 37 -12.88 0.02 10.89
N HIS A 38 -11.65 -0.47 10.79
CA HIS A 38 -10.70 -0.44 11.90
C HIS A 38 -10.41 0.99 12.38
N TYR A 39 -10.35 1.98 11.49
CA TYR A 39 -10.16 3.37 11.89
C TYR A 39 -11.29 3.87 12.80
N LYS A 40 -12.54 3.51 12.49
CA LYS A 40 -13.70 3.83 13.35
C LYS A 40 -13.64 3.11 14.69
N GLU A 41 -13.16 1.86 14.70
CA GLU A 41 -12.95 1.09 15.93
C GLU A 41 -11.89 1.75 16.82
N ILE A 42 -10.77 2.22 16.24
CA ILE A 42 -9.75 3.00 16.95
C ILE A 42 -10.35 4.29 17.52
N GLN A 43 -11.16 5.02 16.75
CA GLN A 43 -11.84 6.21 17.27
C GLN A 43 -12.71 5.89 18.50
N ASN A 44 -13.49 4.82 18.45
CA ASN A 44 -14.32 4.39 19.56
C ASN A 44 -13.48 3.96 20.78
N LEU A 45 -12.37 3.24 20.56
CA LEU A 45 -11.43 2.87 21.60
C LEU A 45 -10.89 4.11 22.32
N ILE A 46 -10.43 5.12 21.55
CA ILE A 46 -9.91 6.37 22.12
C ILE A 46 -10.99 7.08 22.94
N GLN A 47 -12.22 7.17 22.43
CA GLN A 47 -13.33 7.78 23.19
C GLN A 47 -13.59 7.05 24.50
N SER A 48 -13.55 5.71 24.50
CA SER A 48 -13.69 4.90 25.71
C SER A 48 -12.58 5.19 26.73
N LYS A 49 -11.32 5.26 26.28
CA LYS A 49 -10.16 5.60 27.13
C LYS A 49 -10.29 6.99 27.77
N LEU A 50 -10.74 7.97 26.99
CA LEU A 50 -10.97 9.33 27.48
C LEU A 50 -12.09 9.38 28.54
N GLN A 51 -13.20 8.67 28.30
CA GLN A 51 -14.31 8.58 29.26
C GLN A 51 -13.91 7.88 30.55
N ALA A 52 -13.01 6.90 30.46
CA ALA A 52 -12.43 6.21 31.61
C ALA A 52 -11.35 7.03 32.35
N HIS A 53 -11.03 8.24 31.88
CA HIS A 53 -9.92 9.05 32.38
C HIS A 53 -8.54 8.36 32.29
N GLU A 54 -8.37 7.44 31.34
CA GLU A 54 -7.12 6.75 31.05
C GLU A 54 -6.27 7.59 30.09
N GLY A 55 -5.77 8.73 30.59
CA GLY A 55 -4.97 9.67 29.81
C GLY A 55 -5.82 10.70 29.05
N THR A 56 -5.17 11.42 28.14
CA THR A 56 -5.72 12.53 27.37
C THR A 56 -5.64 12.23 25.87
N TRP A 57 -6.28 13.07 25.04
CA TRP A 57 -6.30 12.85 23.59
C TRP A 57 -4.89 12.73 22.98
N ILE A 58 -3.92 13.48 23.50
CA ILE A 58 -2.54 13.49 23.00
C ILE A 58 -1.86 12.12 23.16
N ASP A 59 -2.24 11.37 24.19
CA ASP A 59 -1.64 10.07 24.52
C ASP A 59 -2.06 9.02 23.49
N TRP A 60 -3.19 9.21 22.81
CA TRP A 60 -3.81 8.21 21.93
C TRP A 60 -3.85 8.60 20.45
N GLN A 61 -3.67 9.88 20.10
CA GLN A 61 -3.77 10.37 18.71
C GLN A 61 -2.86 9.62 17.72
N HIS A 62 -1.74 9.06 18.20
CA HIS A 62 -0.77 8.35 17.39
C HIS A 62 -1.38 7.11 16.70
N LEU A 63 -2.39 6.48 17.32
CA LEU A 63 -3.12 5.34 16.73
C LEU A 63 -3.93 5.76 15.49
N LEU A 64 -4.55 6.93 15.53
CA LEU A 64 -5.27 7.48 14.37
C LEU A 64 -4.29 7.86 13.26
N SER A 65 -3.18 8.50 13.63
CA SER A 65 -2.11 8.81 12.68
C SER A 65 -1.57 7.55 12.01
N ALA A 66 -1.42 6.44 12.74
CA ALA A 66 -0.99 5.17 12.19
C ALA A 66 -1.97 4.61 11.15
N GLY A 67 -3.26 4.60 11.50
CA GLY A 67 -4.32 4.18 10.59
C GLY A 67 -4.41 5.06 9.33
N GLU A 68 -4.20 6.37 9.47
CA GLU A 68 -4.19 7.29 8.33
C GLU A 68 -2.98 7.09 7.42
N THR A 69 -1.78 6.94 7.99
CA THR A 69 -0.55 6.65 7.23
C THR A 69 -0.68 5.33 6.46
N LEU A 70 -1.20 4.29 7.12
CA LEU A 70 -1.45 2.99 6.49
C LEU A 70 -2.38 3.13 5.28
N ARG A 71 -3.51 3.82 5.43
CA ARG A 71 -4.46 4.10 4.32
C ARG A 71 -3.79 4.87 3.19
N LYS A 72 -2.98 5.89 3.48
CA LYS A 72 -2.24 6.67 2.46
C LYS A 72 -1.25 5.81 1.69
N CYS A 73 -0.45 4.99 2.39
CA CYS A 73 0.49 4.05 1.78
C CYS A 73 -0.26 3.06 0.89
N ARG A 74 -1.33 2.43 1.40
CA ARG A 74 -2.11 1.44 0.64
C ARG A 74 -2.84 2.04 -0.55
N TYR A 75 -3.39 3.25 -0.43
CA TYR A 75 -3.99 3.97 -1.56
C TYR A 75 -2.96 4.21 -2.65
N THR A 76 -1.76 4.71 -2.28
CA THR A 76 -0.67 4.92 -3.24
C THR A 76 -0.33 3.61 -3.95
N LEU A 77 -0.11 2.55 -3.19
CA LEU A 77 0.23 1.22 -3.68
C LEU A 77 -0.87 0.59 -4.56
N LYS A 78 -2.14 0.82 -4.25
CA LYS A 78 -3.24 0.41 -5.13
C LYS A 78 -3.07 0.97 -6.54
N TYR A 79 -2.73 2.24 -6.67
CA TYR A 79 -2.60 2.91 -7.98
C TYR A 79 -1.26 2.68 -8.68
N THR A 80 -0.27 2.08 -8.01
CA THR A 80 0.96 1.64 -8.69
C THR A 80 0.71 0.44 -9.61
N TYR A 81 -0.28 -0.43 -9.32
CA TYR A 81 -0.57 -1.60 -10.18
C TYR A 81 -1.18 -1.25 -11.54
N PRO A 82 -2.17 -0.35 -11.67
CA PRO A 82 -2.62 0.13 -12.98
C PRO A 82 -1.49 0.76 -13.78
N TYR A 83 -0.62 1.55 -13.14
CA TYR A 83 0.56 2.11 -13.81
C TYR A 83 1.51 1.02 -14.31
N ALA A 84 1.83 0.04 -13.45
CA ALA A 84 2.68 -1.09 -13.80
C ALA A 84 2.09 -1.95 -14.93
N TYR A 85 0.76 -2.09 -14.97
CA TYR A 85 0.06 -2.76 -16.06
C TYR A 85 0.27 -2.07 -17.40
N TYR A 86 0.33 -0.73 -17.46
CA TYR A 86 0.54 0.04 -18.69
C TYR A 86 2.01 0.38 -19.00
N ARG A 87 2.96 -0.29 -18.34
CA ARG A 87 4.40 0.00 -18.52
C ARG A 87 4.85 -0.02 -20.00
N PRO A 88 5.82 0.82 -20.38
CA PRO A 88 6.44 0.79 -21.70
C PRO A 88 7.06 -0.57 -22.04
N SER A 89 7.25 -0.87 -23.33
CA SER A 89 7.96 -2.08 -23.76
C SER A 89 9.41 -2.09 -23.25
N GLU A 90 10.01 -3.28 -23.12
CA GLU A 90 11.40 -3.44 -22.63
C GLU A 90 12.43 -2.72 -23.52
N GLU A 91 12.10 -2.48 -24.79
CA GLU A 91 12.90 -1.73 -25.76
C GLU A 91 12.90 -0.22 -25.50
N ASN A 92 12.01 0.28 -24.63
CA ASN A 92 11.96 1.68 -24.26
C ASN A 92 13.09 2.01 -23.25
N PRO A 93 13.90 3.06 -23.46
CA PRO A 93 14.89 3.53 -22.48
C PRO A 93 14.34 3.76 -21.06
N ALA A 94 13.03 4.07 -20.93
CA ALA A 94 12.31 4.17 -19.65
C ALA A 94 12.09 2.80 -18.95
N SER A 95 12.52 1.69 -19.53
CA SER A 95 12.46 0.35 -18.92
C SER A 95 13.42 0.21 -17.72
N GLN A 96 14.57 0.90 -17.74
CA GLN A 96 15.52 0.87 -16.60
C GLN A 96 14.96 1.55 -15.35
N THR A 97 14.21 2.64 -15.50
CA THR A 97 13.53 3.32 -14.38
C THR A 97 12.35 2.50 -13.87
N PHE A 98 11.79 1.61 -14.70
CA PHE A 98 10.72 0.71 -14.30
C PHE A 98 11.15 -0.38 -13.31
N ALA A 99 12.35 -0.95 -13.48
CA ALA A 99 12.89 -1.93 -12.53
C ALA A 99 13.11 -1.34 -11.13
N LEU A 100 13.59 -0.08 -11.07
CA LEU A 100 13.70 0.66 -9.81
C LEU A 100 12.33 0.90 -9.18
N PHE A 101 11.33 1.27 -9.99
CA PHE A 101 9.95 1.41 -9.54
C PHE A 101 9.39 0.11 -8.95
N GLU A 102 9.58 -1.05 -9.60
CA GLU A 102 9.12 -2.35 -9.07
C GLU A 102 9.79 -2.69 -7.73
N TYR A 103 11.09 -2.38 -7.61
CA TYR A 103 11.81 -2.56 -6.34
C TYR A 103 11.23 -1.68 -5.23
N GLN A 104 10.99 -0.39 -5.50
CA GLN A 104 10.39 0.55 -4.54
C GLN A 104 8.95 0.18 -4.19
N GLN A 105 8.18 -0.30 -5.17
CA GLN A 105 6.82 -0.82 -4.97
C GLN A 105 6.85 -1.99 -4.00
N GLY A 106 7.76 -2.95 -4.18
CA GLY A 106 7.94 -4.10 -3.30
C GLY A 106 8.36 -3.72 -1.87
N LEU A 107 9.24 -2.72 -1.72
CA LEU A 107 9.59 -2.18 -0.41
C LEU A 107 8.37 -1.58 0.28
N LEU A 108 7.59 -0.75 -0.41
CA LEU A 108 6.37 -0.18 0.15
C LEU A 108 5.34 -1.25 0.51
N GLU A 109 5.20 -2.31 -0.30
CA GLU A 109 4.35 -3.46 0.03
C GLU A 109 4.72 -4.08 1.38
N ALA A 110 6.01 -4.38 1.58
CA ALA A 110 6.48 -4.98 2.82
C ALA A 110 6.21 -4.09 4.04
N GLU A 111 6.47 -2.79 3.92
CA GLU A 111 6.24 -1.81 4.99
C GLU A 111 4.74 -1.61 5.29
N VAL A 112 3.88 -1.63 4.27
CA VAL A 112 2.42 -1.55 4.43
C VAL A 112 1.89 -2.74 5.22
N GLU A 113 2.35 -3.96 4.89
CA GLU A 113 1.88 -5.16 5.60
C GLU A 113 2.41 -5.21 7.04
N ALA A 114 3.66 -4.80 7.27
CA ALA A 114 4.22 -4.67 8.63
C ALA A 114 3.47 -3.63 9.48
N LEU A 115 3.16 -2.46 8.91
CA LEU A 115 2.37 -1.43 9.59
C LEU A 115 0.93 -1.90 9.83
N SER A 116 0.31 -2.58 8.86
CA SER A 116 -1.04 -3.14 8.99
C SER A 116 -1.14 -4.11 10.17
N TRP A 117 -0.15 -4.99 10.32
CA TRP A 117 -0.10 -5.91 11.45
C TRP A 117 0.03 -5.20 12.79
N SER A 118 0.82 -4.13 12.83
CA SER A 118 1.08 -3.35 14.05
C SER A 118 -0.12 -2.51 14.46
N VAL A 119 -0.82 -1.89 13.50
CA VAL A 119 -2.08 -1.17 13.73
C VAL A 119 -3.18 -2.11 14.22
N ALA A 120 -3.26 -3.33 13.68
CA ALA A 120 -4.23 -4.34 14.15
C ALA A 120 -3.95 -4.81 15.59
N LYS A 121 -2.75 -4.55 16.12
CA LYS A 121 -2.29 -4.94 17.45
C LYS A 121 -1.97 -3.73 18.34
N ALA A 122 -2.55 -2.57 18.03
CA ALA A 122 -2.30 -1.30 18.68
C ALA A 122 -2.31 -1.33 20.22
N GLU A 123 -3.10 -2.21 20.85
CA GLU A 123 -3.15 -2.32 22.32
C GLU A 123 -1.89 -2.93 22.96
N ILE A 124 -1.08 -3.66 22.19
CA ILE A 124 0.16 -4.31 22.66
C ILE A 124 1.42 -3.79 21.97
N THR A 125 1.27 -2.99 20.91
CA THR A 125 2.40 -2.41 20.19
C THR A 125 2.92 -1.18 20.94
N ASP A 126 4.23 -1.15 21.21
CA ASP A 126 4.89 0.02 21.78
C ASP A 126 4.75 1.24 20.86
N THR A 127 4.44 2.40 21.45
CA THR A 127 4.21 3.66 20.75
C THR A 127 5.40 4.06 19.88
N ALA A 128 6.63 3.91 20.38
CA ALA A 128 7.82 4.28 19.62
C ALA A 128 8.03 3.34 18.44
N GLY A 129 7.78 2.04 18.61
CA GLY A 129 7.78 1.05 17.54
C GLY A 129 6.78 1.38 16.43
N LEU A 130 5.54 1.69 16.79
CA LEU A 130 4.49 2.05 15.83
C LEU A 130 4.84 3.35 15.07
N MET A 131 5.30 4.38 15.79
CA MET A 131 5.73 5.63 15.18
C MET A 131 6.90 5.44 14.21
N HIS A 132 7.86 4.57 14.55
CA HIS A 132 8.98 4.26 13.68
C HIS A 132 8.51 3.62 12.36
N GLN A 133 7.64 2.61 12.44
CA GLN A 133 7.10 1.94 11.25
C GLN A 133 6.27 2.88 10.38
N MET A 134 5.45 3.75 10.99
CA MET A 134 4.72 4.79 10.26
C MET A 134 5.65 5.69 9.46
N ASN A 135 6.73 6.16 10.09
CA ASN A 135 7.71 7.05 9.44
C ASN A 135 8.44 6.33 8.29
N ILE A 136 8.75 5.05 8.45
CA ILE A 136 9.35 4.23 7.39
C ILE A 136 8.37 4.08 6.22
N CYS A 137 7.12 3.66 6.46
CA CYS A 137 6.12 3.52 5.39
C CYS A 137 5.91 4.82 4.63
N GLU A 138 5.75 5.93 5.35
CA GLU A 138 5.55 7.25 4.74
C GLU A 138 6.78 7.70 3.94
N LYS A 139 8.00 7.38 4.40
CA LYS A 139 9.22 7.67 3.66
C LYS A 139 9.28 6.89 2.34
N HIS A 140 9.04 5.58 2.37
CA HIS A 140 9.00 4.76 1.14
C HIS A 140 7.90 5.24 0.18
N ARG A 141 6.72 5.57 0.70
CA ARG A 141 5.61 6.12 -0.09
C ARG A 141 6.01 7.41 -0.80
N ARG A 142 6.67 8.33 -0.11
CA ARG A 142 7.14 9.60 -0.69
C ARG A 142 8.23 9.40 -1.73
N THR A 143 9.21 8.53 -1.46
CA THR A 143 10.26 8.20 -2.43
C THR A 143 9.66 7.65 -3.72
N LEU A 144 8.76 6.67 -3.62
CA LEU A 144 8.07 6.08 -4.77
C LEU A 144 7.31 7.14 -5.60
N ILE A 145 6.58 8.04 -4.94
CA ILE A 145 5.84 9.12 -5.62
C ILE A 145 6.79 10.13 -6.27
N GLN A 146 7.87 10.51 -5.58
CA GLN A 146 8.83 11.47 -6.10
C GLN A 146 9.53 10.92 -7.35
N GLU A 147 9.95 9.66 -7.31
CA GLU A 147 10.52 8.97 -8.46
C GLU A 147 9.51 8.86 -9.59
N PHE A 148 8.23 8.61 -9.30
CA PHE A 148 7.19 8.62 -10.31
C PHE A 148 7.12 9.98 -11.03
N TYR A 149 7.03 11.09 -10.30
CA TYR A 149 6.98 12.43 -10.90
C TYR A 149 8.24 12.83 -11.66
N ASN A 150 9.41 12.34 -11.24
CA ASN A 150 10.67 12.65 -11.90
C ASN A 150 10.88 11.86 -13.21
N ASN A 151 10.10 10.79 -13.45
CA ASN A 151 10.28 9.85 -14.56
C ASN A 151 9.09 9.82 -15.56
N VAL A 152 8.10 10.70 -15.39
CA VAL A 152 6.98 10.94 -16.32
C VAL A 152 7.18 12.29 -17.00
#